data_AF-A0A7W3TP33-F1
#
_entry.id   AF-A0A7W3TP33-F1
#
_cell.length_a   1.000
_cell.length_b   1.000
_cell.length_c   1.000
_cell.angle_alpha   90.00
_cell.angle_beta   90.00
_cell.angle_gamma   90.00
#
_symmetry.space_group_name_H-M   'P 1'
#
loop_
_entity.id
_entity.type
_entity.pdbx_description
1 polymer ?
#
loop_
_entity_poly.entity_id
_entity_poly.type
_entity_poly.pdbx_seq_one_letter_code
_entity_poly.pdbx_strand_id
1 'polypeptide(L)'
;MSTDRCVTEDELQARCDALEAQLPALIAEYPEEGDFWSAFAGIADEIVEDAVRMDAAGDLHAVHWLPVNGRLVEMLDAQGIAHDLQTND
;
A
#
# COMPACT_ATOMS: atom_id res chain seq x y z
N MET A 1 -3.35 26.19 -10.15
CA MET A 1 -4.55 25.90 -9.35
C MET A 1 -4.41 24.49 -8.84
N SER A 2 -3.89 24.33 -7.62
CA SER A 2 -3.81 23.01 -6.99
C SER A 2 -5.19 22.72 -6.41
N THR A 3 -5.98 21.91 -7.10
CA THR A 3 -7.17 21.30 -6.52
C THR A 3 -6.66 20.30 -5.48
N ASP A 4 -6.58 20.75 -4.24
CA ASP A 4 -6.35 19.90 -3.07
C ASP A 4 -7.53 18.93 -2.98
N ARG A 5 -7.39 17.75 -3.59
CA ARG A 5 -8.39 16.69 -3.47
C ARG A 5 -8.17 16.08 -2.10
N CYS A 6 -9.02 16.44 -1.15
CA CYS A 6 -9.15 15.72 0.11
C CYS A 6 -9.61 14.30 -0.23
N VAL A 7 -8.71 13.33 -0.05
CA VAL A 7 -9.01 11.90 -0.20
C VAL A 7 -9.83 11.46 1.02
N THR A 8 -10.79 10.57 0.80
CA THR A 8 -11.67 9.99 1.83
C THR A 8 -11.24 8.59 2.23
N GLU A 9 -11.71 8.09 3.38
CA GLU A 9 -11.43 6.71 3.83
C GLU A 9 -11.90 5.66 2.80
N ASP A 10 -13.11 5.80 2.24
CA ASP A 10 -13.63 4.91 1.20
C ASP A 10 -12.73 4.90 -0.05
N GLU A 11 -12.17 6.06 -0.43
CA GLU A 11 -11.24 6.14 -1.56
C GLU A 11 -9.90 5.47 -1.26
N LEU A 12 -9.40 5.55 -0.01
CA LEU A 12 -8.20 4.82 0.40
C LEU A 12 -8.43 3.30 0.38
N GLN A 13 -9.58 2.84 0.89
CA GLN A 13 -9.94 1.42 0.85
C GLN A 13 -10.09 0.91 -0.58
N ALA A 14 -10.76 1.66 -1.45
CA ALA A 14 -10.90 1.30 -2.86
C ALA A 14 -9.54 1.21 -3.59
N ARG A 15 -8.55 2.02 -3.20
CA ARG A 15 -7.19 1.94 -3.74
C ARG A 15 -6.43 0.71 -3.22
N CYS A 16 -6.60 0.36 -1.94
CA CYS A 16 -6.08 -0.90 -1.40
C CYS A 16 -6.67 -2.11 -2.13
N ASP A 17 -7.99 -2.13 -2.34
CA ASP A 17 -8.66 -3.21 -3.09
C ASP A 17 -8.18 -3.28 -4.54
N ALA A 18 -7.95 -2.13 -5.18
CA ALA A 18 -7.40 -2.08 -6.53
C ALA A 18 -5.95 -2.59 -6.59
N LEU A 19 -5.12 -2.30 -5.57
CA LEU A 19 -3.77 -2.84 -5.48
C LEU A 19 -3.81 -4.36 -5.24
N GLU A 20 -4.74 -4.85 -4.42
CA GLU A 20 -4.96 -6.28 -4.18
C GLU A 20 -5.34 -7.03 -5.45
N ALA A 21 -6.23 -6.46 -6.26
CA ALA A 21 -6.60 -7.03 -7.55
C ALA A 21 -5.45 -7.02 -8.58
N GLN A 22 -4.50 -6.08 -8.46
CA GLN A 22 -3.35 -5.96 -9.36
C GLN A 22 -2.16 -6.83 -8.95
N LEU A 23 -2.08 -7.27 -7.69
CA LEU A 23 -0.96 -8.07 -7.17
C LEU A 23 -0.60 -9.27 -8.06
N PRO A 24 -1.54 -10.12 -8.51
CA PRO A 24 -1.20 -11.26 -9.38
C PRO A 24 -0.57 -10.85 -10.72
N ALA A 25 -1.00 -9.71 -11.27
CA ALA A 25 -0.44 -9.17 -12.51
C ALA A 25 0.96 -8.59 -12.27
N LEU A 26 1.16 -7.88 -11.16
CA LEU A 26 2.47 -7.37 -10.73
C LEU A 26 3.49 -8.49 -10.53
N ILE A 27 3.09 -9.60 -9.90
CA ILE A 27 3.96 -10.78 -9.71
C ILE A 27 4.33 -11.40 -11.07
N ALA A 28 3.39 -11.42 -12.02
CA ALA A 28 3.65 -11.96 -13.36
C ALA A 28 4.53 -11.02 -14.22
N GLU A 29 4.40 -9.70 -14.04
CA GLU A 29 5.15 -8.67 -14.78
C GLU A 29 6.57 -8.49 -14.21
N TYR A 30 6.73 -8.61 -12.89
CA TYR A 30 8.00 -8.48 -12.17
C TYR A 30 8.28 -9.78 -11.39
N PRO A 31 8.78 -10.84 -12.06
CA PRO A 31 9.08 -12.10 -11.40
C PRO A 31 10.31 -12.00 -10.48
N GLU A 32 11.18 -11.02 -10.71
CA GLU A 32 12.32 -10.73 -9.84
C GLU A 32 11.84 -9.97 -8.61
N GLU A 33 12.17 -10.51 -7.43
CA GLU A 33 11.67 -10.00 -6.15
C GLU A 33 11.97 -8.51 -5.93
N GLY A 34 13.17 -8.04 -6.27
CA GLY A 34 13.55 -6.63 -6.12
C GLY A 34 12.78 -5.68 -7.03
N ASP A 35 12.44 -6.12 -8.24
CA ASP A 35 11.65 -5.35 -9.20
C ASP A 35 10.18 -5.32 -8.79
N PHE A 36 9.65 -6.45 -8.31
CA PHE A 36 8.32 -6.53 -7.72
C PHE A 36 8.18 -5.57 -6.54
N TRP A 37 9.12 -5.61 -5.59
CA TRP A 37 9.07 -4.74 -4.41
C TRP A 37 9.18 -3.26 -4.77
N SER A 38 10.00 -2.90 -5.77
CA SER A 38 10.06 -1.52 -6.25
C SER A 38 8.71 -1.05 -6.83
N ALA A 39 8.07 -1.89 -7.65
CA ALA A 39 6.79 -1.56 -8.27
C ALA A 39 5.66 -1.50 -7.23
N PHE A 40 5.59 -2.48 -6.33
CA PHE A 40 4.62 -2.50 -5.24
C PHE A 40 4.80 -1.31 -4.28
N ALA A 41 6.05 -1.05 -3.84
CA ALA A 41 6.34 0.05 -2.92
C ALA A 41 5.95 1.40 -3.51
N GLY A 42 6.16 1.63 -4.81
CA GLY A 42 5.73 2.88 -5.46
C GLY A 42 4.23 3.12 -5.34
N ILE A 43 3.41 2.09 -5.56
CA ILE A 43 1.94 2.22 -5.47
C ILE A 43 1.49 2.32 -4.01
N ALA A 44 2.09 1.52 -3.13
CA ALA A 44 1.76 1.51 -1.70
C ALA A 44 2.11 2.84 -1.01
N ASP A 45 3.25 3.44 -1.35
CA ASP A 45 3.73 4.69 -0.77
C ASP A 45 2.78 5.85 -1.13
N GLU A 46 2.24 5.90 -2.35
CA GLU A 46 1.22 6.90 -2.73
C GLU A 46 -0.06 6.78 -1.87
N ILE A 47 -0.49 5.55 -1.55
CA ILE A 47 -1.68 5.32 -0.70
C ILE A 47 -1.38 5.72 0.74
N VAL A 48 -0.19 5.39 1.25
CA VAL A 48 0.25 5.76 2.60
C VAL A 48 0.43 7.28 2.73
N GLU A 49 1.02 7.95 1.75
CA GLU A 49 1.15 9.41 1.73
C GLU A 49 -0.21 10.11 1.74
N ASP A 50 -1.19 9.61 0.99
CA ASP A 50 -2.54 10.16 0.98
C ASP A 50 -3.27 9.90 2.31
N ALA A 51 -3.06 8.73 2.94
CA ALA A 51 -3.57 8.45 4.28
C ALA A 51 -2.97 9.40 5.33
N VAL A 52 -1.65 9.63 5.27
CA VAL A 52 -0.94 10.57 6.16
C VAL A 52 -1.41 12.02 5.93
N ARG A 53 -1.65 12.42 4.68
CA ARG A 53 -2.15 13.76 4.34
C ARG A 53 -3.58 13.97 4.84
N MET A 54 -4.41 12.94 4.84
CA MET A 54 -5.76 12.96 5.42
C MET A 54 -5.70 13.21 6.94
N ASP A 55 -4.72 12.61 7.63
CA ASP A 55 -4.49 12.80 9.08
C ASP A 55 -3.90 14.18 9.41
N ALA A 56 -2.99 14.68 8.57
CA ALA A 56 -2.33 15.98 8.71
C ALA A 56 -3.30 17.18 8.65
N ALA A 57 -4.52 16.98 8.14
CA ALA A 57 -5.57 18.00 8.10
C ALA A 57 -6.25 18.26 9.46
N GLY A 58 -5.99 17.48 10.52
CA GLY A 58 -6.54 17.86 11.82
C GLY A 58 -6.39 16.94 13.03
N ASP A 59 -5.81 15.74 12.96
CA ASP A 59 -5.68 14.94 14.18
C ASP A 59 -4.51 13.94 14.10
N LEU A 60 -3.53 14.08 15.00
CA LEU A 60 -2.41 13.15 15.18
C LEU A 60 -2.86 11.79 15.75
N HIS A 61 -4.14 11.66 16.11
CA HIS A 61 -4.80 10.43 16.57
C HIS A 61 -5.74 9.77 15.56
N ALA A 62 -6.04 10.43 14.44
CA ALA A 62 -6.56 9.74 13.27
C ALA A 62 -5.35 8.98 12.70
N VAL A 63 -5.38 7.65 12.76
CA VAL A 63 -4.25 6.83 12.33
C VAL A 63 -4.72 6.05 11.11
N HIS A 64 -5.16 6.75 10.05
CA HIS A 64 -5.67 6.09 8.86
C HIS A 64 -4.56 5.33 8.12
N TRP A 65 -3.29 5.66 8.38
CA TRP A 65 -2.16 4.84 7.94
C TRP A 65 -2.13 3.45 8.62
N LEU A 66 -2.66 3.28 9.84
CA LEU A 66 -2.66 1.98 10.54
C LEU A 66 -3.51 0.92 9.83
N PRO A 67 -4.80 1.16 9.49
CA PRO A 67 -5.60 0.21 8.75
C PRO A 67 -5.11 0.03 7.31
N VAL A 68 -4.57 1.06 6.66
CA VAL A 68 -3.93 0.94 5.34
C VAL A 68 -2.72 0.00 5.41
N ASN A 69 -1.80 0.23 6.35
CA ASN A 69 -0.63 -0.62 6.53
C ASN A 69 -1.01 -2.06 6.93
N GLY A 70 -2.05 -2.23 7.77
CA GLY A 70 -2.60 -3.54 8.10
C GLY A 70 -3.08 -4.29 6.86
N ARG A 71 -3.88 -3.64 6.00
CA ARG A 71 -4.37 -4.24 4.74
C ARG A 71 -3.21 -4.60 3.81
N LEU A 72 -2.23 -3.73 3.64
CA LEU A 72 -1.05 -4.01 2.82
C LEU A 72 -0.29 -5.25 3.30
N VAL A 73 -0.11 -5.41 4.61
CA VAL A 73 0.55 -6.59 5.19
C VAL A 73 -0.29 -7.86 4.97
N GLU A 74 -1.60 -7.80 5.22
CA GLU A 74 -2.50 -8.94 4.98
C GLU A 74 -2.53 -9.36 3.51
N MET A 75 -2.50 -8.39 2.59
CA MET A 75 -2.46 -8.63 1.15
C MET A 75 -1.20 -9.40 0.74
N LEU A 76 -0.03 -9.04 1.28
CA LEU A 76 1.23 -9.73 1.00
C LEU A 76 1.26 -11.14 1.60
N ASP A 77 0.76 -11.31 2.83
CA ASP A 77 0.65 -12.61 3.50
C ASP A 77 -0.29 -13.56 2.72
N ALA A 78 -1.41 -13.05 2.21
CA ALA A 78 -2.36 -13.83 1.42
C ALA A 78 -1.79 -14.37 0.10
N GLN A 79 -0.77 -13.71 -0.46
CA GLN A 79 -0.08 -14.17 -1.67
C GLN A 79 1.04 -15.19 -1.36
N GLY A 80 1.28 -15.51 -0.08
CA GLY A 80 2.42 -16.31 0.33
C GLY A 80 3.76 -15.61 0.12
N ILE A 81 3.74 -14.30 -0.15
CA ILE A 81 4.93 -13.44 -0.20
C ILE A 81 5.21 -13.07 1.26
N ALA A 82 5.62 -14.07 2.05
CA ALA A 82 6.19 -13.80 3.34
C ALA A 82 7.41 -12.90 3.11
N HIS A 83 7.55 -11.87 3.93
CA HIS A 83 8.76 -11.08 4.07
C HIS A 83 9.90 -12.00 4.54
N ASP A 84 10.45 -12.79 3.61
CA ASP A 84 11.61 -13.64 3.82
C ASP A 84 12.87 -12.75 3.78
N LEU A 85 12.88 -11.72 4.64
CA LEU A 85 14.11 -11.04 4.99
C LEU A 85 14.92 -11.98 5.90
N GLN A 86 15.65 -12.87 5.23
CA GLN A 86 16.76 -13.71 5.67
C GLN A 86 16.43 -14.97 6.50
N THR A 87 16.85 -16.14 6.01
CA THR A 87 18.22 -16.62 6.29
C THR A 87 18.72 -17.54 5.18
N ASN A 88 19.55 -16.99 4.27
CA ASN A 88 20.49 -17.82 3.53
C ASN A 88 21.69 -18.08 4.47
N ASP A 89 22.00 -19.37 4.64
CA ASP A 89 23.00 -20.03 5.50
C ASP A 89 24.27 -19.23 5.86
#